data_AF-A0A445BIQ1-F1
#
_entry.id   AF-A0A445BIQ1-F1
#
_cell.length_a   1.000
_cell.length_b   1.000
_cell.length_c   1.000
_cell.angle_alpha   90.00
_cell.angle_beta   90.00
_cell.angle_gamma   90.00
#
_symmetry.space_group_name_H-M   'P 1'
#
loop_
_entity.id
_entity.type
_entity.pdbx_description
1 polymer ?
#
loop_
_entity_poly.entity_id
_entity_poly.type
_entity_poly.pdbx_seq_one_letter_code
_entity_poly.pdbx_strand_id
1 'polypeptide(L)'
;MNRDLLAQLYPSFAEGATPFFTLNWSKYADFLTFRGGLDPVTGGLWLIDIAHHHLAIAILFLIAGHMYRTNWGIGHGIKEILEAHKGPFTGQGHKGLYEILTTSWHAQLSINLAMLGSLTIVVAHHMYSMPPYPYLATDYGTQLSLFTHHMWIGGFLIVGAAAHAAIFMVRDYDPTTRYNDLLDRVLRHRDAIISHLNWVCIFLGSLLRVVPTKDRTNDVYNT
;
A
#
# COMPACT_ATOMS: atom_id res chain seq x y z
N MET A 1 -6.52 24.63 31.18
CA MET A 1 -7.31 23.71 30.31
C MET A 1 -8.34 23.02 31.18
N ASN A 2 -9.62 22.99 30.79
CA ASN A 2 -10.71 22.54 31.66
C ASN A 2 -11.03 21.06 31.41
N ARG A 3 -10.56 20.18 32.31
CA ARG A 3 -10.76 18.72 32.24
C ARG A 3 -12.23 18.35 32.44
N ASP A 4 -12.99 19.16 33.17
CA ASP A 4 -14.39 18.90 33.49
C ASP A 4 -15.26 18.97 32.23
N LEU A 5 -14.91 19.82 31.26
CA LEU A 5 -15.59 19.87 29.96
C LEU A 5 -15.38 18.59 29.13
N LEU A 6 -14.17 18.01 29.16
CA LEU A 6 -13.91 16.74 28.48
C LEU A 6 -14.62 15.59 29.18
N ALA A 7 -14.64 15.57 30.51
CA ALA A 7 -15.35 14.56 31.30
C ALA A 7 -16.88 14.61 31.10
N GLN A 8 -17.45 15.76 30.73
CA GLN A 8 -18.87 15.87 30.35
C GLN A 8 -19.18 15.15 29.02
N LEU A 9 -18.26 15.18 28.06
CA LEU A 9 -18.43 14.55 26.74
C LEU A 9 -18.00 13.08 26.76
N TYR A 10 -16.92 12.78 27.47
CA TYR A 10 -16.27 11.47 27.58
C TYR A 10 -15.96 11.18 29.06
N PRO A 11 -16.88 10.52 29.79
CA PRO A 11 -16.76 10.29 31.23
C PRO A 11 -15.45 9.65 31.68
N SER A 12 -14.80 8.83 30.83
CA SER A 12 -13.54 8.17 31.15
C SER A 12 -12.37 9.14 31.38
N PHE A 13 -12.46 10.39 30.90
CA PHE A 13 -11.46 11.42 31.19
C PHE A 13 -11.38 11.76 32.69
N ALA A 14 -12.41 11.46 33.48
CA ALA A 14 -12.37 11.58 34.94
C ALA A 14 -11.44 10.54 35.60
N GLU A 15 -11.21 9.39 34.97
CA GLU A 15 -10.28 8.33 35.44
C GLU A 15 -8.81 8.69 35.16
N GLY A 16 -8.55 9.61 34.23
CA GLY A 16 -7.21 10.07 33.89
C GLY A 16 -6.37 8.99 33.21
N ALA A 17 -5.05 9.04 33.40
CA ALA A 17 -4.11 8.09 32.77
C ALA A 17 -3.92 6.79 33.57
N THR A 18 -4.50 6.66 34.76
CA THR A 18 -4.30 5.49 35.62
C THR A 18 -4.70 4.17 34.92
N PRO A 19 -5.88 4.06 34.26
CA PRO A 19 -6.27 2.83 33.55
C PRO A 19 -5.28 2.41 32.44
N PHE A 20 -4.58 3.37 31.82
CA PHE A 20 -3.56 3.08 30.81
C PHE A 20 -2.38 2.30 31.38
N PHE A 21 -1.81 2.77 32.51
CA PHE A 21 -0.65 2.15 33.13
C PHE A 21 -0.98 0.84 33.88
N THR A 22 -2.24 0.65 34.27
CA THR A 22 -2.72 -0.62 34.83
C THR A 22 -3.21 -1.61 33.77
N LEU A 23 -3.06 -1.29 32.48
CA LEU A 23 -3.54 -2.12 31.35
C LEU A 23 -5.05 -2.40 31.36
N ASN A 24 -5.85 -1.57 32.01
CA ASN A 24 -7.32 -1.69 32.05
C ASN A 24 -7.95 -0.80 30.97
N TRP A 25 -7.64 -1.08 29.71
CA TRP A 25 -7.96 -0.19 28.58
C TRP A 25 -9.44 -0.16 28.19
N SER A 26 -10.25 -1.10 28.68
CA SER A 26 -11.71 -1.11 28.44
C SER A 26 -12.40 0.16 28.95
N LYS A 27 -11.76 0.88 29.88
CA LYS A 27 -12.23 2.15 30.43
C LYS A 27 -12.26 3.30 29.43
N TYR A 28 -11.49 3.24 28.34
CA TYR A 28 -11.41 4.29 27.33
C TYR A 28 -12.35 4.08 26.11
N ALA A 29 -13.30 3.15 26.21
CA ALA A 29 -14.19 2.78 25.11
C ALA A 29 -15.20 3.87 24.69
N ASP A 30 -15.27 4.99 25.40
CA ASP A 30 -16.12 6.14 25.05
C ASP A 30 -15.48 7.04 23.98
N PHE A 31 -14.15 7.12 23.90
CA PHE A 31 -13.43 7.88 22.86
C PHE A 31 -12.51 7.03 21.97
N LEU A 32 -12.20 5.78 22.34
CA LEU A 32 -11.53 4.78 21.50
C LEU A 32 -12.50 3.66 21.15
N THR A 33 -13.36 3.90 20.17
CA THR A 33 -14.40 2.93 19.80
C THR A 33 -13.96 1.99 18.69
N PHE A 34 -14.82 1.01 18.41
CA PHE A 34 -14.73 0.12 17.26
C PHE A 34 -16.15 -0.12 16.72
N ARG A 35 -16.86 0.96 16.37
CA ARG A 35 -18.26 0.89 15.93
C ARG A 35 -18.36 0.29 14.52
N GLY A 36 -17.50 0.76 13.63
CA GLY A 36 -17.53 0.41 12.21
C GLY A 36 -18.69 1.11 11.47
N GLY A 37 -18.48 1.36 10.19
CA GLY A 37 -19.43 2.09 9.34
C GLY A 37 -19.32 3.60 9.44
N LEU A 38 -20.41 4.30 9.11
CA LEU A 38 -20.46 5.75 8.98
C LEU A 38 -21.32 6.37 10.09
N ASP A 39 -20.94 7.57 10.50
CA ASP A 39 -21.76 8.42 11.36
C ASP A 39 -23.01 8.88 10.58
N PRO A 40 -24.23 8.56 11.03
CA PRO A 40 -25.46 8.89 10.31
C PRO A 40 -25.72 10.41 10.17
N VAL A 41 -25.08 11.24 11.00
CA VAL A 41 -25.24 12.71 10.93
C VAL A 41 -24.37 13.29 9.83
N THR A 42 -23.13 12.81 9.71
CA THR A 42 -22.12 13.41 8.83
C THR A 42 -21.89 12.62 7.55
N GLY A 43 -22.27 11.34 7.51
CA GLY A 43 -21.94 10.42 6.41
C GLY A 43 -20.46 10.07 6.29
N GLY A 44 -19.63 10.48 7.27
CA GLY A 44 -18.21 10.15 7.34
C GLY A 44 -17.91 9.05 8.36
N LEU A 45 -16.67 8.56 8.39
CA LEU A 45 -16.21 7.63 9.43
C LEU A 45 -16.26 8.28 10.84
N TRP A 46 -16.51 7.46 11.85
CA TRP A 46 -16.48 7.91 13.25
C TRP A 46 -15.08 8.41 13.63
N LEU A 47 -14.96 9.67 14.05
CA LEU A 47 -13.67 10.25 14.47
C LEU A 47 -13.00 9.47 15.62
N ILE A 48 -13.82 8.91 16.51
CA ILE A 48 -13.39 8.05 17.63
C ILE A 48 -12.87 6.68 17.15
N ASP A 49 -13.39 6.13 16.06
CA ASP A 49 -12.81 4.93 15.41
C ASP A 49 -11.50 5.29 14.68
N ILE A 50 -11.44 6.46 14.03
CA ILE A 50 -10.21 6.97 13.39
C ILE A 50 -9.10 7.17 14.44
N ALA A 51 -9.42 7.72 15.61
CA ALA A 51 -8.46 7.91 16.69
C ALA A 51 -7.90 6.56 17.18
N HIS A 52 -8.77 5.56 17.38
CA HIS A 52 -8.35 4.21 17.76
C HIS A 52 -7.50 3.55 16.66
N HIS A 53 -7.87 3.70 15.39
CA HIS A 53 -7.08 3.24 14.25
C HIS A 53 -5.66 3.82 14.23
N HIS A 54 -5.52 5.14 14.43
CA HIS A 54 -4.21 5.79 14.47
C HIS A 54 -3.37 5.36 15.67
N LEU A 55 -3.99 5.17 16.83
CA LEU A 55 -3.29 4.65 18.02
C LEU A 55 -2.73 3.25 17.75
N ALA A 56 -3.54 2.36 17.17
CA ALA A 56 -3.12 1.00 16.83
C ALA A 56 -1.97 1.01 15.80
N ILE A 57 -2.07 1.84 14.76
CA ILE A 57 -1.01 2.03 13.75
C ILE A 57 0.28 2.57 14.38
N ALA A 58 0.18 3.56 15.28
CA ALA A 58 1.34 4.14 15.94
C ALA A 58 2.10 3.08 16.75
N ILE A 59 1.39 2.23 17.50
CA ILE A 59 2.00 1.13 18.25
C ILE A 59 2.66 0.12 17.30
N LEU A 60 1.96 -0.27 16.22
CA LEU A 60 2.49 -1.21 15.23
C LEU A 60 3.80 -0.69 14.61
N PHE A 61 3.81 0.55 14.13
CA PHE A 61 5.01 1.13 13.52
C PHE A 61 6.13 1.39 14.52
N LEU A 62 5.81 1.74 15.78
CA LEU A 62 6.80 1.89 16.83
C LEU A 62 7.50 0.55 17.10
N ILE A 63 6.75 -0.54 17.24
CA ILE A 63 7.33 -1.88 17.43
C ILE A 63 8.14 -2.30 16.19
N ALA A 64 7.58 -2.12 14.98
CA ALA A 64 8.27 -2.44 13.73
C ALA A 64 9.59 -1.67 13.55
N GLY A 65 9.66 -0.43 14.03
CA GLY A 65 10.88 0.40 14.00
C GLY A 65 12.06 -0.17 14.79
N HIS A 66 11.84 -1.13 15.69
CA HIS A 66 12.88 -1.76 16.52
C HIS A 66 13.39 -3.09 15.95
N MET A 67 12.98 -3.50 14.75
CA MET A 67 13.36 -4.78 14.15
C MET A 67 14.84 -4.85 13.70
N TYR A 68 15.39 -3.72 13.23
CA TYR A 68 16.70 -3.72 12.55
C TYR A 68 17.86 -3.43 13.50
N ARG A 69 18.97 -4.16 13.30
CA ARG A 69 20.16 -4.05 14.14
C ARG A 69 20.83 -2.69 13.96
N THR A 70 21.20 -2.07 15.08
CA THR A 70 21.94 -0.80 15.15
C THR A 70 23.15 -0.95 16.09
N ASN A 71 23.71 0.14 16.60
CA ASN A 71 24.92 0.15 17.44
C ASN A 71 24.79 -0.63 18.76
N TRP A 72 23.57 -0.99 19.19
CA TRP A 72 23.32 -1.76 20.41
C TRP A 72 23.36 -3.28 20.21
N GLY A 73 23.69 -3.78 19.01
CA GLY A 73 23.92 -5.20 18.73
C GLY A 73 22.66 -6.09 18.66
N ILE A 74 21.50 -5.62 19.13
CA ILE A 74 20.22 -6.33 19.07
C ILE A 74 19.48 -6.00 17.76
N GLY A 75 18.84 -6.99 17.14
CA GLY A 75 18.04 -6.85 15.93
C GLY A 75 18.61 -7.62 14.73
N HIS A 76 18.00 -7.43 13.55
CA HIS A 76 18.40 -8.13 12.32
C HIS A 76 19.17 -7.25 11.34
N GLY A 77 20.21 -7.81 10.71
CA GLY A 77 20.85 -7.18 9.55
C GLY A 77 20.03 -7.40 8.28
N ILE A 78 19.71 -6.34 7.54
CA ILE A 78 18.92 -6.44 6.29
C ILE A 78 19.62 -7.36 5.28
N LYS A 79 20.95 -7.21 5.13
CA LYS A 79 21.75 -8.08 4.27
C LYS A 79 21.69 -9.55 4.69
N GLU A 80 21.81 -9.82 5.99
CA GLU A 80 21.72 -11.18 6.55
C GLU A 80 20.35 -11.80 6.25
N ILE A 81 19.27 -11.04 6.46
CA ILE A 81 17.91 -11.48 6.12
C ILE A 81 17.83 -11.84 4.64
N LEU A 82 18.23 -10.93 3.75
CA LEU A 82 18.12 -11.16 2.30
C LEU A 82 18.92 -12.40 1.86
N GLU A 83 20.16 -12.53 2.30
CA GLU A 83 21.02 -13.65 1.93
C GLU A 83 20.59 -14.99 2.54
N ALA A 84 19.89 -14.99 3.68
CA ALA A 84 19.32 -16.20 4.26
C ALA A 84 18.14 -16.75 3.41
N HIS A 85 17.44 -15.90 2.66
CA HIS A 85 16.28 -16.30 1.86
C HIS A 85 16.69 -16.79 0.46
N LYS A 86 17.01 -18.08 0.39
CA LYS A 86 17.35 -18.81 -0.85
C LYS A 86 16.55 -20.10 -0.94
N GLY A 87 16.20 -20.51 -2.15
CA GLY A 87 15.42 -21.73 -2.39
C GLY A 87 15.97 -22.56 -3.55
N PRO A 88 15.56 -23.84 -3.67
CA PRO A 88 16.06 -24.75 -4.70
C PRO A 88 15.80 -24.22 -6.12
N PHE A 89 14.71 -23.47 -6.30
CA PHE A 89 14.31 -22.91 -7.59
C PHE A 89 14.82 -21.51 -7.86
N THR A 90 15.48 -20.83 -6.92
CA THR A 90 15.84 -19.39 -7.04
C THR A 90 17.34 -19.12 -7.03
N GLY A 91 18.18 -20.17 -7.03
CA GLY A 91 19.63 -20.03 -7.20
C GLY A 91 20.26 -19.38 -5.98
N GLN A 92 20.98 -18.27 -6.17
CA GLN A 92 21.55 -17.48 -5.07
C GLN A 92 20.52 -16.58 -4.37
N GLY A 93 19.23 -16.65 -4.74
CA GLY A 93 18.16 -15.90 -4.08
C GLY A 93 18.39 -14.39 -4.13
N HIS A 94 18.22 -13.71 -2.99
CA HIS A 94 18.32 -12.25 -2.89
C HIS A 94 19.76 -11.72 -2.70
N LYS A 95 20.78 -12.56 -2.94
CA LYS A 95 22.19 -12.12 -2.85
C LYS A 95 22.43 -10.94 -3.79
N GLY A 96 23.09 -9.88 -3.31
CA GLY A 96 23.34 -8.66 -4.08
C GLY A 96 22.22 -7.61 -4.00
N LEU A 97 21.00 -7.97 -3.60
CA LEU A 97 19.90 -7.01 -3.59
C LEU A 97 20.14 -5.86 -2.60
N TYR A 98 20.78 -6.15 -1.46
CA TYR A 98 21.19 -5.13 -0.49
C TYR A 98 22.13 -4.11 -1.14
N GLU A 99 23.11 -4.58 -1.91
CA GLU A 99 24.05 -3.72 -2.61
C GLU A 99 23.35 -2.88 -3.70
N ILE A 100 22.43 -3.45 -4.50
CA ILE A 100 21.65 -2.67 -5.49
C ILE A 100 20.91 -1.52 -4.81
N LEU A 101 20.20 -1.82 -3.71
CA LEU A 101 19.36 -0.84 -3.04
C LEU A 101 20.16 0.16 -2.22
N THR A 102 21.43 -0.11 -1.91
CA THR A 102 22.29 0.86 -1.19
C THR A 102 23.17 1.69 -2.11
N THR A 103 23.43 1.23 -3.34
CA THR A 103 24.28 1.97 -4.29
C THR A 103 23.52 2.69 -5.40
N SER A 104 22.34 2.19 -5.82
CA SER A 104 21.56 2.81 -6.89
C SER A 104 20.34 3.57 -6.38
N TRP A 105 20.36 4.89 -6.60
CA TRP A 105 19.19 5.74 -6.38
C TRP A 105 18.03 5.44 -7.33
N HIS A 106 18.33 5.02 -8.57
CA HIS A 106 17.30 4.65 -9.54
C HIS A 106 16.58 3.37 -9.12
N ALA A 107 17.28 2.40 -8.54
CA ALA A 107 16.65 1.19 -7.98
C ALA A 107 15.72 1.53 -6.81
N GLN A 108 16.18 2.34 -5.84
CA GLN A 108 15.31 2.78 -4.73
C GLN A 108 14.09 3.57 -5.23
N LEU A 109 14.32 4.55 -6.12
CA LEU A 109 13.25 5.40 -6.64
C LEU A 109 12.22 4.57 -7.40
N SER A 110 12.64 3.59 -8.20
CA SER A 110 11.74 2.68 -8.90
C SER A 110 10.79 1.95 -7.94
N ILE A 111 11.32 1.32 -6.89
CA ILE A 111 10.50 0.58 -5.91
C ILE A 111 9.57 1.54 -5.15
N ASN A 112 10.09 2.70 -4.72
CA ASN A 112 9.30 3.69 -3.99
C ASN A 112 8.15 4.23 -4.84
N LEU A 113 8.38 4.51 -6.13
CA LEU A 113 7.33 4.94 -7.06
C LEU A 113 6.31 3.84 -7.32
N ALA A 114 6.73 2.58 -7.44
CA ALA A 114 5.81 1.45 -7.63
C ALA A 114 4.87 1.29 -6.42
N MET A 115 5.44 1.37 -5.20
CA MET A 115 4.67 1.25 -3.96
C MET A 115 3.78 2.46 -3.71
N LEU A 116 4.29 3.69 -3.90
CA LEU A 116 3.52 4.92 -3.72
C LEU A 116 2.42 5.06 -4.76
N GLY A 117 2.71 4.73 -6.01
CA GLY A 117 1.73 4.73 -7.10
C GLY A 117 0.59 3.74 -6.85
N SER A 118 0.91 2.53 -6.39
CA SER A 118 -0.09 1.56 -5.94
C SER A 118 -0.88 2.07 -4.73
N LEU A 119 -0.21 2.68 -3.74
CA LEU A 119 -0.84 3.20 -2.54
C LEU A 119 -1.86 4.31 -2.85
N THR A 120 -1.54 5.25 -3.74
CA THR A 120 -2.50 6.33 -4.10
C THR A 120 -3.75 5.76 -4.82
N ILE A 121 -3.61 4.70 -5.62
CA ILE A 121 -4.78 4.00 -6.22
C ILE A 121 -5.62 3.35 -5.12
N VAL A 122 -4.97 2.69 -4.15
CA VAL A 122 -5.65 2.11 -2.99
C VAL A 122 -6.38 3.19 -2.19
N VAL A 123 -5.74 4.34 -1.96
CA VAL A 123 -6.35 5.51 -1.29
C VAL A 123 -7.60 5.98 -2.03
N ALA A 124 -7.56 6.06 -3.37
CA ALA A 124 -8.73 6.44 -4.18
C ALA A 124 -9.93 5.51 -3.89
N HIS A 125 -9.70 4.19 -3.94
CA HIS A 125 -10.74 3.20 -3.67
C HIS A 125 -11.24 3.23 -2.23
N HIS A 126 -10.35 3.42 -1.25
CA HIS A 126 -10.71 3.46 0.16
C HIS A 126 -11.51 4.73 0.50
N MET A 127 -11.09 5.91 0.04
CA MET A 127 -11.77 7.17 0.36
C MET A 127 -13.16 7.29 -0.29
N TYR A 128 -13.34 6.70 -1.46
CA TYR A 128 -14.65 6.66 -2.11
C TYR A 128 -15.63 5.71 -1.40
N SER A 129 -15.17 4.53 -0.99
CA SER A 129 -16.02 3.52 -0.33
C SER A 129 -16.20 3.73 1.17
N MET A 130 -15.25 4.39 1.83
CA MET A 130 -15.24 4.70 3.26
C MET A 130 -14.86 6.18 3.46
N PRO A 131 -15.79 7.13 3.26
CA PRO A 131 -15.51 8.57 3.35
C PRO A 131 -14.98 8.96 4.74
N PRO A 132 -13.71 9.41 4.87
CA PRO A 132 -13.12 9.65 6.19
C PRO A 132 -13.50 11.03 6.77
N TYR A 133 -14.02 11.95 5.96
CA TYR A 133 -14.33 13.31 6.37
C TYR A 133 -15.83 13.55 6.52
N PRO A 134 -16.26 14.34 7.52
CA PRO A 134 -17.65 14.74 7.67
C PRO A 134 -18.20 15.43 6.41
N TYR A 135 -19.41 15.06 5.99
CA TYR A 135 -20.17 15.61 4.86
C TYR A 135 -19.53 15.40 3.47
N LEU A 136 -18.44 14.64 3.38
CA LEU A 136 -17.79 14.33 2.11
C LEU A 136 -18.64 13.38 1.24
N ALA A 137 -19.36 12.45 1.86
CA ALA A 137 -20.15 11.44 1.12
C ALA A 137 -21.26 12.06 0.27
N THR A 138 -21.79 13.21 0.67
CA THR A 138 -22.85 13.95 -0.03
C THR A 138 -22.32 14.97 -1.04
N ASP A 139 -21.02 15.28 -0.99
CA ASP A 139 -20.36 16.13 -1.97
C ASP A 139 -19.80 15.29 -3.13
N TYR A 140 -20.67 15.02 -4.10
CA TYR A 140 -20.34 14.19 -5.26
C TYR A 140 -19.22 14.78 -6.12
N GLY A 141 -19.12 16.11 -6.19
CA GLY A 141 -18.08 16.78 -6.95
C GLY A 141 -16.70 16.49 -6.37
N THR A 142 -16.56 16.71 -5.06
CA THR A 142 -15.30 16.44 -4.36
C THR A 142 -14.94 14.95 -4.39
N GLN A 143 -15.90 14.04 -4.21
CA GLN A 143 -15.66 12.59 -4.29
C GLN A 143 -15.13 12.17 -5.66
N LEU A 144 -15.77 12.59 -6.75
CA LEU A 144 -15.34 12.27 -8.11
C LEU A 144 -13.95 12.86 -8.41
N SER A 145 -13.72 14.10 -8.00
CA SER A 145 -12.44 14.78 -8.18
C SER A 145 -11.31 14.08 -7.41
N LEU A 146 -11.51 13.75 -6.13
CA LEU A 146 -10.50 13.07 -5.31
C LEU A 146 -10.17 11.68 -5.86
N PHE A 147 -11.18 10.91 -6.25
CA PHE A 147 -10.98 9.59 -6.85
C PHE A 147 -10.15 9.69 -8.13
N THR A 148 -10.60 10.52 -9.07
CA THR A 148 -9.93 10.70 -10.37
C THR A 148 -8.51 11.22 -10.20
N HIS A 149 -8.30 12.18 -9.29
CA HIS A 149 -6.99 12.75 -8.98
C HIS A 149 -5.99 11.69 -8.50
N HIS A 150 -6.36 10.90 -7.48
CA HIS A 150 -5.48 9.90 -6.91
C HIS A 150 -5.22 8.72 -7.87
N MET A 151 -6.20 8.36 -8.70
CA MET A 151 -6.04 7.36 -9.76
C MET A 151 -5.02 7.81 -10.81
N TRP A 152 -5.11 9.06 -11.29
CA TRP A 152 -4.17 9.59 -12.27
C TRP A 152 -2.75 9.73 -11.71
N ILE A 153 -2.60 10.27 -10.50
CA ILE A 153 -1.30 10.33 -9.83
C ILE A 153 -0.71 8.92 -9.72
N GLY A 154 -1.52 7.93 -9.34
CA GLY A 154 -1.08 6.54 -9.25
C GLY A 154 -0.59 5.97 -10.56
N GLY A 155 -1.35 6.18 -11.64
CA GLY A 155 -0.93 5.79 -12.99
C GLY A 155 0.41 6.41 -13.39
N PHE A 156 0.59 7.72 -13.17
CA PHE A 156 1.85 8.40 -13.49
C PHE A 156 3.04 7.85 -12.67
N LEU A 157 2.86 7.62 -11.37
CA LEU A 157 3.91 7.10 -10.50
C LEU A 157 4.28 5.65 -10.87
N ILE A 158 3.31 4.78 -11.19
CA ILE A 158 3.59 3.40 -11.62
C ILE A 158 4.36 3.36 -12.95
N VAL A 159 3.99 4.20 -13.92
CA VAL A 159 4.75 4.30 -15.18
C VAL A 159 6.16 4.87 -14.91
N GLY A 160 6.28 5.86 -14.03
CA GLY A 160 7.57 6.39 -13.58
C GLY A 160 8.45 5.33 -12.90
N ALA A 161 7.85 4.41 -12.15
CA ALA A 161 8.56 3.29 -11.55
C ALA A 161 9.21 2.38 -12.60
N ALA A 162 8.47 2.04 -13.66
CA ALA A 162 8.98 1.26 -14.78
C ALA A 162 10.10 2.00 -15.54
N ALA A 163 9.95 3.32 -15.73
CA ALA A 163 10.99 4.15 -16.35
C ALA A 163 12.30 4.12 -15.53
N HIS A 164 12.21 4.30 -14.22
CA HIS A 164 13.40 4.24 -13.35
C HIS A 164 14.00 2.84 -13.23
N ALA A 165 13.17 1.78 -13.30
CA ALA A 165 13.68 0.41 -13.40
C ALA A 165 14.52 0.21 -14.67
N ALA A 166 14.04 0.70 -15.82
CA ALA A 166 14.80 0.64 -17.07
C ALA A 166 16.09 1.46 -17.02
N ILE A 167 16.06 2.66 -16.41
CA ILE A 167 17.26 3.48 -16.22
C ILE A 167 18.28 2.76 -15.33
N PHE A 168 17.83 2.13 -14.24
CA PHE A 168 18.67 1.29 -13.39
C PHE A 168 19.33 0.16 -14.20
N MET A 169 18.56 -0.56 -15.02
CA MET A 169 19.06 -1.66 -15.85
C MET A 169 20.13 -1.24 -16.86
N VAL A 170 20.09 0.02 -17.32
CA VAL A 170 21.06 0.53 -18.30
C VAL A 170 22.30 1.11 -17.62
N ARG A 171 22.14 1.83 -16.51
CA ARG A 171 23.22 2.64 -15.92
C ARG A 171 23.94 1.96 -14.77
N ASP A 172 23.19 1.29 -13.90
CA ASP A 172 23.67 0.89 -12.57
C ASP A 172 23.70 -0.63 -12.40
N TYR A 173 23.08 -1.40 -13.31
CA TYR A 173 23.13 -2.85 -13.31
C TYR A 173 24.46 -3.35 -13.88
N ASP A 174 25.20 -4.10 -13.06
CA ASP A 174 26.46 -4.73 -13.44
C ASP A 174 26.32 -6.27 -13.47
N PRO A 175 26.38 -6.92 -14.65
CA PRO A 175 26.25 -8.37 -14.74
C PRO A 175 27.46 -9.15 -14.20
N THR A 176 28.62 -8.50 -14.02
CA THR A 176 29.85 -9.19 -13.61
C THR A 176 29.85 -9.56 -12.13
N THR A 177 29.16 -8.76 -11.31
CA THR A 177 29.01 -9.02 -9.88
C THR A 177 27.73 -9.81 -9.54
N ARG A 178 26.84 -10.03 -10.53
CA ARG A 178 25.46 -10.52 -10.34
C ARG A 178 25.21 -11.83 -11.07
N TYR A 179 25.79 -12.89 -10.52
CA TYR A 179 25.67 -14.22 -11.07
C TYR A 179 24.61 -15.06 -10.33
N ASN A 180 23.61 -15.53 -11.08
CA ASN A 180 22.61 -16.50 -10.63
C ASN A 180 21.80 -16.08 -9.39
N ASP A 181 21.64 -14.78 -9.17
CA ASP A 181 20.64 -14.21 -8.26
C ASP A 181 19.26 -14.16 -8.92
N LEU A 182 18.25 -13.64 -8.20
CA LEU A 182 16.89 -13.53 -8.73
C LEU A 182 16.80 -12.65 -9.98
N LEU A 183 17.51 -11.53 -10.03
CA LEU A 183 17.40 -10.57 -11.12
C LEU A 183 18.03 -11.12 -12.41
N ASP A 184 19.24 -11.68 -12.31
CA ASP A 184 19.91 -12.35 -13.42
C ASP A 184 19.05 -13.50 -13.97
N ARG A 185 18.43 -14.28 -13.09
CA ARG A 185 17.53 -15.35 -13.52
C ARG A 185 16.35 -14.83 -14.31
N VAL A 186 15.64 -13.79 -13.83
CA VAL A 186 14.52 -13.16 -14.56
C VAL A 186 14.94 -12.75 -15.96
N LEU A 187 16.13 -12.15 -16.11
CA LEU A 187 16.65 -11.74 -17.41
C LEU A 187 16.91 -12.93 -18.35
N ARG A 188 17.38 -14.06 -17.83
CA ARG A 188 17.64 -15.29 -18.61
C ARG A 188 16.39 -15.95 -19.18
N HIS A 189 15.20 -15.68 -18.64
CA HIS A 189 13.93 -16.19 -19.17
C HIS A 189 12.94 -15.08 -19.57
N ARG A 190 13.45 -13.89 -19.89
CA ARG A 190 12.64 -12.73 -20.27
C ARG A 190 11.70 -12.99 -21.46
N ASP A 191 12.12 -13.79 -22.44
CA ASP A 191 11.32 -14.08 -23.63
C ASP A 191 10.10 -14.94 -23.29
N ALA A 192 10.25 -15.86 -22.33
CA ALA A 192 9.13 -16.64 -21.81
C ALA A 192 8.15 -15.74 -21.04
N ILE A 193 8.64 -14.83 -20.19
CA ILE A 193 7.77 -13.89 -19.45
C ILE A 193 6.98 -13.01 -20.42
N ILE A 194 7.67 -12.41 -21.41
CA ILE A 194 7.06 -11.49 -22.37
C ILE A 194 6.04 -12.21 -23.26
N SER A 195 6.35 -13.41 -23.76
CA SER A 195 5.43 -14.18 -24.61
C SER A 195 4.16 -14.62 -23.86
N HIS A 196 4.29 -15.06 -22.61
CA HIS A 196 3.13 -15.42 -21.80
C HIS A 196 2.27 -14.19 -21.47
N LEU A 197 2.89 -13.06 -21.11
CA LEU A 197 2.15 -11.82 -20.87
C LEU A 197 1.44 -11.33 -22.14
N ASN A 198 2.09 -11.41 -23.31
CA ASN A 198 1.48 -11.09 -24.59
C ASN A 198 0.26 -11.97 -24.87
N TRP A 199 0.37 -13.27 -24.68
CA TRP A 199 -0.75 -14.20 -24.82
C TRP A 199 -1.92 -13.85 -23.89
N VAL A 200 -1.66 -13.57 -22.60
CA VAL A 200 -2.69 -13.16 -21.63
C VAL A 200 -3.38 -11.86 -22.09
N CYS A 201 -2.63 -10.86 -22.54
CA CYS A 201 -3.18 -9.60 -23.03
C CYS A 201 -4.10 -9.80 -24.24
N ILE A 202 -3.70 -10.64 -25.21
CA ILE A 202 -4.53 -10.98 -26.37
C ILE A 202 -5.79 -11.73 -25.92
N PHE A 203 -5.64 -12.75 -25.07
CA PHE A 203 -6.75 -13.55 -24.56
C PHE A 203 -7.80 -12.67 -23.85
N LEU A 204 -7.38 -11.85 -22.89
CA LEU A 204 -8.27 -10.95 -22.17
C LEU A 204 -8.88 -9.90 -23.09
N GLY A 205 -8.09 -9.33 -24.01
CA GLY A 205 -8.56 -8.34 -24.98
C GLY A 205 -9.63 -8.89 -25.93
N SER A 206 -9.43 -10.10 -26.45
CA SER A 206 -10.42 -10.79 -27.30
C SER A 206 -11.67 -11.16 -26.52
N LEU A 207 -11.53 -11.70 -25.31
CA LEU A 207 -12.67 -12.10 -24.49
C LEU A 207 -13.54 -10.90 -24.07
N LEU A 208 -12.93 -9.85 -23.52
CA LEU A 208 -13.64 -8.67 -23.01
C LEU A 208 -14.30 -7.84 -24.11
N ARG A 209 -13.76 -7.82 -25.33
CA ARG A 209 -14.36 -7.09 -26.45
C ARG A 209 -15.52 -7.83 -27.11
N VAL A 210 -15.54 -9.16 -27.06
CA VAL A 210 -16.60 -9.96 -27.72
C VAL A 210 -17.90 -9.96 -26.93
N VAL A 211 -17.84 -9.94 -25.59
CA VAL A 211 -19.05 -9.97 -24.73
C VAL A 211 -20.01 -8.80 -25.00
N PRO A 212 -19.58 -7.53 -25.06
CA PRO A 212 -20.49 -6.39 -25.33
C PRO A 212 -21.01 -6.34 -26.77
N THR A 213 -20.35 -7.00 -27.72
CA THR A 213 -20.75 -6.97 -29.14
C THR A 213 -21.91 -7.90 -29.48
N LYS A 214 -22.12 -8.97 -28.69
CA LYS A 214 -23.17 -9.95 -28.94
C LYS A 214 -24.57 -9.41 -28.66
N ASP A 215 -24.70 -8.51 -27.68
CA ASP A 215 -25.99 -7.87 -27.36
C ASP A 215 -26.31 -6.74 -28.35
N ARG A 216 -25.29 -5.98 -28.80
CA ARG A 216 -25.48 -4.91 -29.80
C ARG A 216 -25.94 -5.40 -31.18
N THR A 217 -25.62 -6.63 -31.56
CA THR A 217 -26.09 -7.18 -32.85
C THR A 217 -27.56 -7.61 -32.79
N ASN A 218 -28.10 -7.99 -31.63
CA ASN A 218 -29.48 -8.44 -31.52
C ASN A 218 -30.50 -7.29 -31.53
N ASP A 219 -30.10 -6.09 -31.09
CA ASP A 219 -30.98 -4.90 -31.10
C ASP A 219 -31.15 -4.28 -32.49
N VAL A 220 -30.21 -4.52 -33.42
CA VAL A 220 -30.25 -3.97 -34.79
C VAL A 220 -31.16 -4.78 -35.73
N TYR A 221 -31.48 -6.04 -35.39
CA TYR A 221 -32.35 -6.90 -36.20
C TYR A 221 -33.81 -6.95 -35.71
N ASN A 222 -34.17 -6.19 -34.66
CA ASN A 222 -35.52 -6.16 -34.07
C ASN A 222 -36.26 -4.81 -34.27
N THR A 223 -35.86 -3.99 -35.24
CA THR A 223 -36.62 -2.82 -35.71
C THR A 223 -37.05 -2.96 -37.15
#